data_AF-A0A351MQF2-F1
#
_entry.id   AF-A0A351MQF2-F1
#
_cell.length_a   1.000
_cell.length_b   1.000
_cell.length_c   1.000
_cell.angle_alpha   90.00
_cell.angle_beta   90.00
_cell.angle_gamma   90.00
#
_symmetry.space_group_name_H-M   'P 1'
#
loop_
_entity.id
_entity.type
_entity.pdbx_description
1 polymer ?
#
loop_
_entity_poly.entity_id
_entity_poly.type
_entity_poly.pdbx_seq_one_letter_code
_entity_poly.pdbx_strand_id
1 'polypeptide(L)'
;MRSSIILLLGFTTAFAVDNGAQAEFSELDARELHNLGTQRLADKELSGSEEALRASLARDQDKLRPDTLHNLGHVRFGKGRAMLGGKTKGEVTDVSIARSYVEAADADISDIEDMIKYLDKAKAEKREPDYVPAISALSSGINTYRTMKKTSIPEADKQLNQRGSVNSTWTRSLGDFRGAVELNAADTDAKTNADRIEELLRQLRRETESLQEAQSDQRKKLEELRKAITELIKRIPPEKLPEGEGDGDEDDDFGQGKKPRTGSGNQPSDEGNEGKMTDQEARSTLESLRDEFGRKMSTTGGKGGQGGAGKPGDRKGKDY
;
A
#
# COMPACT_ATOMS: atom_id res chain seq x y z
N MET A 1 16.99 -45.98 33.11
CA MET A 1 17.97 -44.88 33.07
C MET A 1 18.52 -44.77 31.67
N ARG A 2 18.31 -43.63 31.02
CA ARG A 2 19.19 -42.94 30.05
C ARG A 2 18.31 -41.94 29.28
N SER A 3 18.30 -40.71 29.80
CA SER A 3 17.74 -39.54 29.14
C SER A 3 18.59 -39.19 27.94
N SER A 4 17.98 -39.06 26.77
CA SER A 4 18.58 -38.41 25.60
C SER A 4 17.96 -37.03 25.45
N ILE A 5 18.72 -36.00 25.82
CA ILE A 5 18.42 -34.61 25.55
C ILE A 5 18.72 -34.36 24.08
N ILE A 6 17.69 -34.03 23.30
CA ILE A 6 17.84 -33.53 21.93
C ILE A 6 18.20 -32.05 22.04
N LEU A 7 19.47 -31.74 21.76
CA LEU A 7 19.98 -30.37 21.64
C LEU A 7 19.50 -29.80 20.30
N LEU A 8 18.49 -28.93 20.32
CA LEU A 8 18.08 -28.15 19.15
C LEU A 8 19.11 -27.02 18.96
N LEU A 9 20.04 -27.20 18.03
CA LEU A 9 20.93 -26.13 17.55
C LEU A 9 20.09 -25.16 16.70
N GLY A 10 19.82 -23.98 17.25
CA GLY A 10 19.16 -22.90 16.55
C GLY A 10 20.05 -22.35 15.43
N PHE A 11 19.51 -22.32 14.22
CA PHE A 11 20.06 -21.56 13.10
C PHE A 11 19.92 -20.06 13.42
N THR A 12 21.00 -19.43 13.88
CA THR A 12 21.11 -17.97 13.87
C THR A 12 21.62 -17.54 12.49
N THR A 13 20.72 -17.09 11.62
CA THR A 13 21.10 -16.28 10.47
C THR A 13 21.56 -14.91 10.99
N ALA A 14 22.86 -14.77 11.21
CA ALA A 14 23.48 -13.47 11.44
C ALA A 14 23.43 -12.68 10.12
N PHE A 15 22.51 -11.73 10.02
CA PHE A 15 22.63 -10.66 9.03
C PHE A 15 23.79 -9.77 9.46
N ALA A 16 24.93 -9.95 8.80
CA ALA A 16 26.06 -9.04 8.89
C ALA A 16 25.76 -7.78 8.05
N VAL A 17 25.04 -6.83 8.66
CA VAL A 17 25.05 -5.42 8.25
C VAL A 17 25.01 -4.64 9.55
N ASP A 18 26.16 -4.13 9.99
CA ASP A 18 26.35 -2.91 10.80
C ASP A 18 27.67 -2.93 11.61
N ASN A 19 28.82 -2.88 10.92
CA ASN A 19 30.11 -2.66 11.61
C ASN A 19 30.45 -1.17 11.76
N GLY A 20 29.71 -0.26 11.11
CA GLY A 20 30.00 1.16 11.06
C GLY A 20 29.35 1.96 12.19
N ALA A 21 28.05 1.77 12.43
CA ALA A 21 27.35 2.49 13.50
C ALA A 21 27.72 1.94 14.89
N GLN A 22 28.01 0.63 14.98
CA GLN A 22 28.51 0.03 16.23
C GLN A 22 29.90 0.58 16.63
N ALA A 23 30.78 0.86 15.67
CA ALA A 23 32.06 1.50 15.94
C ALA A 23 31.85 2.95 16.43
N GLU A 24 30.98 3.72 15.76
CA GLU A 24 30.60 5.08 16.14
C GLU A 24 30.06 5.15 17.59
N PHE A 25 29.24 4.19 18.02
CA PHE A 25 28.64 4.19 19.36
C PHE A 25 29.54 3.64 20.47
N SER A 26 30.61 2.92 20.11
CA SER A 26 31.47 2.24 21.09
C SER A 26 32.27 3.22 21.95
N GLU A 27 32.67 4.36 21.38
CA GLU A 27 33.45 5.41 22.04
C GLU A 27 32.58 6.40 22.83
N LEU A 28 31.26 6.40 22.59
CA LEU A 28 30.32 7.33 23.21
C LEU A 28 29.76 6.80 24.53
N ASP A 29 29.61 7.70 25.50
CA ASP A 29 28.91 7.42 26.74
C ASP A 29 27.37 7.53 26.60
N ALA A 30 26.63 7.21 27.68
CA ALA A 30 25.17 7.23 27.65
C ALA A 30 24.56 8.60 27.32
N ARG A 31 25.21 9.68 27.78
CA ARG A 31 24.75 11.06 27.58
C ARG A 31 25.06 11.52 26.16
N GLU A 32 26.25 11.21 25.66
CA GLU A 32 26.64 11.49 24.28
C GLU A 32 25.71 10.77 23.29
N LEU A 33 25.39 9.50 23.54
CA LEU A 33 24.41 8.74 22.75
C LEU A 33 23.00 9.34 22.83
N HIS A 34 22.57 9.80 24.01
CA HIS A 34 21.29 10.49 24.17
C HIS A 34 21.25 11.79 23.35
N ASN A 35 22.31 12.61 23.45
CA ASN A 35 22.40 13.88 22.74
C ASN A 35 22.44 13.67 21.23
N LEU A 36 23.24 12.70 20.75
CA LEU A 36 23.30 12.31 19.34
C LEU A 36 21.92 11.87 18.84
N GLY A 37 21.25 11.00 19.59
CA GLY A 37 19.90 10.54 19.28
C GLY A 37 18.89 11.69 19.21
N THR A 38 18.98 12.64 20.14
CA THR A 38 18.11 13.83 20.19
C THR A 38 18.37 14.78 19.02
N GLN A 39 19.64 14.97 18.64
CA GLN A 39 20.01 15.75 17.47
C GLN A 39 19.48 15.11 16.18
N ARG A 40 19.73 13.82 15.98
CA ARG A 40 19.20 13.06 14.83
C ARG A 40 17.66 13.09 14.77
N LEU A 41 16.98 13.09 15.92
CA LEU A 41 15.53 13.27 15.98
C LEU A 41 15.11 14.65 15.45
N ALA A 42 15.79 15.71 15.87
CA ALA A 42 15.54 17.07 15.37
C ALA A 42 15.76 17.18 13.86
N ASP A 43 16.77 16.47 13.34
CA ASP A 43 17.10 16.39 11.91
C ASP A 43 16.17 15.44 11.13
N LYS A 44 15.20 14.80 11.80
CA LYS A 44 14.26 13.80 11.25
C LYS A 44 14.95 12.53 10.72
N GLU A 45 16.17 12.25 11.16
CA GLU A 45 16.90 11.02 10.91
C GLU A 45 16.42 9.91 11.87
N LEU A 46 15.17 9.47 11.67
CA LEU A 46 14.47 8.62 12.64
C LEU A 46 15.17 7.28 12.93
N SER A 47 15.77 6.64 11.92
CA SER A 47 16.48 5.37 12.13
C SER A 47 17.74 5.55 12.97
N GLY A 48 18.60 6.50 12.57
CA GLY A 48 19.84 6.79 13.30
C GLY A 48 19.59 7.35 14.71
N SER A 49 18.46 8.06 14.91
CA SER A 49 18.01 8.49 16.23
C SER A 49 17.58 7.31 17.10
N GLU A 50 16.78 6.37 16.57
CA GLU A 50 16.37 5.18 17.32
C GLU A 50 17.58 4.35 17.78
N GLU A 51 18.55 4.15 16.88
CA GLU A 51 19.77 3.39 17.16
C GLU A 51 20.58 4.03 18.30
N ALA A 52 20.85 5.33 18.22
CA ALA A 52 21.61 6.06 19.24
C ALA A 52 20.87 6.09 20.60
N LEU A 53 19.55 6.34 20.61
CA LEU A 53 18.77 6.35 21.85
C LEU A 53 18.65 4.95 22.48
N ARG A 54 18.53 3.88 21.67
CA ARG A 54 18.56 2.50 22.19
C ARG A 54 19.93 2.15 22.76
N ALA A 55 21.02 2.59 22.12
CA ALA A 55 22.36 2.42 22.64
C ALA A 55 22.55 3.17 23.97
N SER A 56 22.00 4.39 24.10
CA SER A 56 21.97 5.15 25.36
C SER A 56 21.25 4.38 26.48
N LEU A 57 20.05 3.84 26.21
CA LEU A 57 19.30 3.02 27.19
C LEU A 57 20.08 1.78 27.62
N ALA A 58 20.80 1.14 26.71
CA ALA A 58 21.59 -0.05 27.01
C ALA A 58 22.77 0.21 27.96
N ARG A 59 23.21 1.47 28.12
CA ARG A 59 24.22 1.86 29.12
C ARG A 59 23.67 2.02 30.54
N ASP A 60 22.36 1.86 30.70
CA ASP A 60 21.66 1.73 31.98
C ASP A 60 21.89 2.88 32.98
N GLN A 61 21.90 4.12 32.49
CA GLN A 61 21.96 5.30 33.35
C GLN A 61 20.55 5.77 33.73
N ASP A 62 20.12 5.46 34.96
CA ASP A 62 18.77 5.75 35.47
C ASP A 62 18.33 7.20 35.28
N LYS A 63 19.26 8.17 35.44
CA LYS A 63 18.95 9.60 35.33
C LYS A 63 18.55 10.03 33.91
N LEU A 64 19.04 9.35 32.88
CA LEU A 64 18.74 9.68 31.48
C LEU A 64 17.58 8.84 30.94
N ARG A 65 17.21 7.77 31.63
CA ARG A 65 16.20 6.81 31.16
C ARG A 65 14.84 7.46 30.82
N PRO A 66 14.25 8.36 31.64
CA PRO A 66 12.98 8.99 31.30
C PRO A 66 13.04 9.78 30.00
N ASP A 67 14.05 10.65 29.85
CA ASP A 67 14.20 11.52 28.67
C ASP A 67 14.52 10.71 27.40
N THR A 68 15.33 9.65 27.52
CA THR A 68 15.62 8.76 26.39
C THR A 68 14.38 7.99 25.93
N LEU A 69 13.53 7.52 26.87
CA LEU A 69 12.24 6.89 26.55
C LEU A 69 11.29 7.90 25.88
N HIS A 70 11.18 9.12 26.41
CA HIS A 70 10.40 10.19 25.80
C HIS A 70 10.77 10.40 24.32
N ASN A 71 12.08 10.52 24.04
CA ASN A 71 12.57 10.71 22.68
C ASN A 71 12.36 9.48 21.79
N LEU A 72 12.52 8.26 22.31
CA LEU A 72 12.19 7.03 21.57
C LEU A 72 10.71 6.95 21.20
N GLY A 73 9.83 7.40 22.10
CA GLY A 73 8.41 7.56 21.84
C GLY A 73 8.18 8.39 20.59
N HIS A 74 8.79 9.57 20.50
CA HIS A 74 8.70 10.44 19.32
C HIS A 74 9.27 9.80 18.06
N VAL A 75 10.44 9.18 18.14
CA VAL A 75 11.08 8.51 17.00
C VAL A 75 10.18 7.45 16.41
N ARG A 76 9.68 6.52 17.24
CA ARG A 76 8.84 5.40 16.78
C ARG A 76 7.48 5.88 16.29
N PHE A 77 6.89 6.88 16.93
CA PHE A 77 5.69 7.52 16.41
C PHE A 77 5.93 8.10 15.01
N GLY A 78 7.04 8.83 14.84
CA GLY A 78 7.47 9.39 13.57
C GLY A 78 7.68 8.32 12.49
N LYS A 79 8.29 7.18 12.84
CA LYS A 79 8.52 6.07 11.89
C LYS A 79 7.19 5.47 11.41
N GLY A 80 6.25 5.21 12.32
CA GLY A 80 4.91 4.74 11.93
C GLY A 80 4.17 5.77 11.08
N ARG A 81 4.33 7.08 11.37
CA ARG A 81 3.75 8.14 10.55
C ARG A 81 4.38 8.21 9.15
N ALA A 82 5.70 8.02 9.04
CA ALA A 82 6.39 7.96 7.76
C ALA A 82 5.94 6.76 6.92
N MET A 83 5.71 5.60 7.56
CA MET A 83 5.12 4.44 6.89
C MET A 83 3.74 4.75 6.31
N LEU A 84 2.91 5.59 6.96
CA LEU A 84 1.62 6.04 6.44
C LEU A 84 1.70 7.25 5.47
N GLY A 85 2.87 7.52 4.88
CA GLY A 85 3.03 8.67 3.98
C GLY A 85 2.86 10.02 4.68
N GLY A 86 3.21 10.11 5.97
CA GLY A 86 3.09 11.32 6.79
C GLY A 86 1.74 11.50 7.48
N LYS A 87 0.79 10.58 7.28
CA LYS A 87 -0.56 10.64 7.84
C LYS A 87 -0.67 9.90 9.17
N THR A 88 -1.72 10.19 9.94
CA THR A 88 -2.02 9.52 11.22
C THR A 88 -3.20 8.56 11.14
N LYS A 89 -3.74 8.36 9.93
CA LYS A 89 -4.83 7.44 9.59
C LYS A 89 -4.53 6.77 8.26
N GLY A 90 -5.13 5.61 8.02
CA GLY A 90 -5.15 5.02 6.69
C GLY A 90 -5.91 5.91 5.71
N GLU A 91 -5.77 5.65 4.40
CA GLU A 91 -6.57 6.39 3.46
C GLU A 91 -8.00 5.83 3.45
N VAL A 92 -8.99 6.69 3.69
CA VAL A 92 -10.42 6.32 3.59
C VAL A 92 -10.73 5.79 2.19
N THR A 93 -9.98 6.26 1.20
CA THR A 93 -10.01 5.78 -0.18
C THR A 93 -9.70 4.30 -0.29
N ASP A 94 -8.85 3.70 0.55
CA ASP A 94 -8.49 2.29 0.42
C ASP A 94 -9.71 1.38 0.64
N VAL A 95 -10.51 1.66 1.67
CA VAL A 95 -11.74 0.91 1.97
C VAL A 95 -12.79 1.17 0.89
N SER A 96 -12.94 2.42 0.46
CA SER A 96 -13.90 2.79 -0.60
C SER A 96 -13.56 2.12 -1.93
N ILE A 97 -12.27 2.06 -2.30
CA ILE A 97 -11.80 1.35 -3.49
C ILE A 97 -12.06 -0.15 -3.34
N ALA A 98 -11.76 -0.74 -2.19
CA ALA A 98 -12.01 -2.17 -1.99
C ALA A 98 -13.50 -2.52 -2.15
N ARG A 99 -14.39 -1.69 -1.57
CA ARG A 99 -15.84 -1.84 -1.69
C ARG A 99 -16.37 -1.59 -3.10
N SER A 100 -15.82 -0.64 -3.84
CA SER A 100 -16.29 -0.38 -5.22
C SER A 100 -16.07 -1.57 -6.15
N TYR A 101 -15.02 -2.37 -5.93
CA TYR A 101 -14.83 -3.63 -6.68
C TYR A 101 -15.79 -4.75 -6.24
N VAL A 102 -16.25 -4.76 -4.99
CA VAL A 102 -17.33 -5.67 -4.54
C VAL A 102 -18.62 -5.31 -5.29
N GLU A 103 -18.97 -4.02 -5.33
CA GLU A 103 -20.16 -3.52 -6.03
C GLU A 103 -20.08 -3.79 -7.54
N ALA A 104 -18.92 -3.60 -8.17
CA ALA A 104 -18.70 -3.92 -9.58
C ALA A 104 -18.89 -5.40 -9.85
N ALA A 105 -18.31 -6.28 -9.01
CA ALA A 105 -18.49 -7.72 -9.15
C ALA A 105 -19.94 -8.14 -8.98
N ASP A 106 -20.68 -7.54 -8.05
CA ASP A 106 -22.11 -7.80 -7.87
C ASP A 106 -22.94 -7.43 -9.11
N ALA A 107 -22.65 -6.27 -9.71
CA ALA A 107 -23.30 -5.86 -10.95
C ALA A 107 -22.99 -6.84 -12.10
N ASP A 108 -21.71 -7.19 -12.30
CA ASP A 108 -21.31 -8.13 -13.35
C ASP A 108 -21.90 -9.53 -13.12
N ILE A 109 -21.97 -10.02 -11.88
CA ILE A 109 -22.62 -11.29 -11.55
C ILE A 109 -24.10 -11.23 -11.95
N SER A 110 -24.81 -10.18 -11.58
CA SER A 110 -26.23 -10.00 -11.91
C SER A 110 -26.46 -9.99 -13.43
N ASP A 111 -25.65 -9.22 -14.17
CA ASP A 111 -25.74 -9.15 -15.63
C ASP A 111 -25.47 -10.50 -16.28
N ILE A 112 -24.46 -11.23 -15.79
CA ILE A 112 -24.13 -12.58 -16.25
C ILE A 112 -25.29 -13.55 -15.98
N GLU A 113 -25.88 -13.53 -14.79
CA GLU A 113 -27.02 -14.40 -14.44
C GLU A 113 -28.24 -14.13 -15.31
N ASP A 114 -28.52 -12.87 -15.64
CA ASP A 114 -29.61 -12.52 -16.53
C ASP A 114 -29.36 -12.98 -17.97
N MET A 115 -28.10 -12.92 -18.43
CA MET A 115 -27.71 -13.48 -19.72
C MET A 115 -27.82 -15.01 -19.75
N ILE A 116 -27.45 -15.70 -18.66
CA ILE A 116 -27.66 -17.14 -18.51
C ILE A 116 -29.15 -17.49 -18.67
N LYS A 117 -30.05 -16.81 -17.94
CA LYS A 117 -31.50 -17.02 -18.03
C LYS A 117 -32.03 -16.79 -19.44
N TYR A 118 -31.56 -15.73 -20.09
CA TYR A 118 -31.94 -15.39 -21.47
C TYR A 118 -31.54 -16.49 -22.46
N LEU A 119 -30.29 -16.97 -22.39
CA LEU A 119 -29.79 -18.04 -23.27
C LEU A 119 -30.52 -19.37 -23.02
N ASP A 120 -30.75 -19.73 -21.75
CA ASP A 120 -31.47 -20.96 -21.38
C ASP A 120 -32.92 -20.92 -21.89
N LYS A 121 -33.58 -19.75 -21.84
CA LYS A 121 -34.92 -19.56 -22.40
C LYS A 121 -34.94 -19.71 -23.92
N ALA A 122 -34.02 -19.06 -24.63
CA ALA A 122 -33.94 -19.17 -26.09
C ALA A 122 -33.71 -20.62 -26.54
N LYS A 123 -32.85 -21.35 -25.83
CA LYS A 123 -32.61 -22.78 -26.04
C LYS A 123 -33.87 -23.62 -25.82
N ALA A 124 -34.62 -23.37 -24.75
CA ALA A 124 -35.89 -24.05 -24.48
C ALA A 124 -36.94 -23.79 -25.58
N GLU A 125 -36.95 -22.56 -26.11
CA GLU A 125 -37.80 -22.14 -27.24
C GLU A 125 -37.28 -22.64 -28.61
N LYS A 126 -36.14 -23.34 -28.65
CA LYS A 126 -35.45 -23.77 -29.88
C LYS A 126 -35.18 -22.61 -30.85
N ARG A 127 -34.94 -21.42 -30.30
CA ARG A 127 -34.61 -20.20 -31.03
C ARG A 127 -33.14 -19.90 -30.85
N GLU A 128 -32.47 -19.46 -31.91
CA GLU A 128 -31.12 -18.92 -31.79
C GLU A 128 -31.16 -17.56 -31.06
N PRO A 129 -30.47 -17.42 -29.92
CA PRO A 129 -30.36 -16.13 -29.25
C PRO A 129 -29.35 -15.22 -29.93
N ASP A 130 -29.54 -13.91 -29.77
CA ASP A 130 -28.45 -12.94 -29.95
C ASP A 130 -27.42 -13.11 -28.81
N TYR A 131 -26.19 -13.44 -29.16
CA TYR A 131 -25.10 -13.65 -28.20
C TYR A 131 -24.33 -12.37 -27.85
N VAL A 132 -24.55 -11.26 -28.56
CA VAL A 132 -23.78 -10.02 -28.35
C VAL A 132 -23.90 -9.51 -26.89
N PRO A 133 -25.09 -9.44 -26.28
CA PRO A 133 -25.21 -9.02 -24.87
C PRO A 133 -24.50 -9.98 -23.90
N ALA A 134 -24.55 -11.28 -24.18
CA ALA A 134 -23.87 -12.30 -23.37
C ALA A 134 -22.34 -12.19 -23.46
N ILE A 135 -21.80 -11.91 -24.64
CA ILE A 135 -20.36 -11.69 -24.85
C ILE A 135 -19.89 -10.40 -24.17
N SER A 136 -20.74 -9.36 -24.18
CA SER A 136 -20.46 -8.09 -23.48
C SER A 136 -20.39 -8.30 -21.96
N ALA A 137 -21.41 -8.95 -21.38
CA ALA A 137 -21.44 -9.27 -19.94
C ALA A 137 -20.25 -10.17 -19.55
N LEU A 138 -19.92 -11.16 -20.40
CA LEU A 138 -18.77 -12.03 -20.19
C LEU A 138 -17.45 -11.23 -20.14
N SER A 139 -17.20 -10.38 -21.15
CA SER A 139 -15.98 -9.57 -21.23
C SER A 139 -15.84 -8.61 -20.03
N SER A 140 -16.94 -7.98 -19.61
CA SER A 140 -16.98 -7.11 -18.42
C SER A 140 -16.60 -7.88 -17.16
N GLY A 141 -17.28 -9.00 -16.90
CA GLY A 141 -17.01 -9.82 -15.71
C GLY A 141 -15.58 -10.37 -15.67
N ILE A 142 -15.02 -10.79 -16.80
CA ILE A 142 -13.62 -11.24 -16.88
C ILE A 142 -12.66 -10.09 -16.51
N ASN A 143 -12.90 -8.88 -17.00
CA ASN A 143 -12.06 -7.74 -16.68
C ASN A 143 -12.12 -7.39 -15.19
N THR A 144 -13.33 -7.37 -14.61
CA THR A 144 -13.51 -7.17 -13.16
C THR A 144 -12.81 -8.25 -12.35
N TYR A 145 -12.97 -9.53 -12.73
CA TYR A 145 -12.28 -10.66 -12.10
C TYR A 145 -10.75 -10.49 -12.12
N ARG A 146 -10.18 -10.18 -13.30
CA ARG A 146 -8.72 -9.98 -13.46
C ARG A 146 -8.24 -8.81 -12.61
N THR A 147 -8.97 -7.69 -12.63
CA THR A 147 -8.60 -6.50 -11.85
C THR A 147 -8.64 -6.77 -10.35
N MET A 148 -9.67 -7.48 -9.86
CA MET A 148 -9.75 -7.88 -8.46
C MET A 148 -8.60 -8.80 -8.07
N LYS A 149 -8.33 -9.84 -8.87
CA LYS A 149 -7.30 -10.85 -8.60
C LYS A 149 -5.88 -10.27 -8.65
N LYS A 150 -5.57 -9.47 -9.66
CA LYS A 150 -4.20 -8.99 -9.93
C LYS A 150 -3.86 -7.66 -9.26
N THR A 151 -4.86 -6.82 -9.01
CA THR A 151 -4.62 -5.44 -8.56
C THR A 151 -5.28 -5.16 -7.21
N SER A 152 -6.60 -5.29 -7.12
CA SER A 152 -7.34 -4.78 -5.95
C SER A 152 -7.04 -5.56 -4.67
N ILE A 153 -7.13 -6.89 -4.70
CA ILE A 153 -6.89 -7.74 -3.52
C ILE A 153 -5.42 -7.66 -3.07
N PRO A 154 -4.41 -7.75 -3.97
CA PRO A 154 -3.02 -7.58 -3.60
C PRO A 154 -2.69 -6.20 -3.01
N GLU A 155 -3.27 -5.11 -3.53
CA GLU A 155 -3.06 -3.79 -2.93
C GLU A 155 -3.70 -3.70 -1.54
N ALA A 156 -4.90 -4.26 -1.33
CA ALA A 156 -5.49 -4.36 0.01
C ALA A 156 -4.60 -5.18 0.98
N ASP A 157 -4.00 -6.29 0.53
CA ASP A 157 -3.04 -7.08 1.34
C ASP A 157 -1.83 -6.25 1.76
N LYS A 158 -1.26 -5.49 0.82
CA LYS A 158 -0.13 -4.59 1.08
C LYS A 158 -0.49 -3.51 2.10
N GLN A 159 -1.66 -2.89 1.96
CA GLN A 159 -2.14 -1.88 2.91
C GLN A 159 -2.36 -2.46 4.31
N LEU A 160 -2.92 -3.67 4.42
CA LEU A 160 -3.09 -4.36 5.69
C LEU A 160 -1.74 -4.67 6.37
N ASN A 161 -0.75 -5.14 5.61
CA ASN A 161 0.60 -5.40 6.11
C ASN A 161 1.30 -4.12 6.60
N GLN A 162 1.14 -3.03 5.85
CA GLN A 162 1.66 -1.72 6.22
C GLN A 162 1.03 -1.21 7.53
N ARG A 163 -0.31 -1.30 7.65
CA ARG A 163 -1.04 -0.92 8.88
C ARG A 163 -0.63 -1.79 10.08
N GLY A 164 -0.37 -3.08 9.87
CA GLY A 164 0.18 -3.97 10.91
C GLY A 164 1.55 -3.52 11.42
N SER A 165 2.44 -3.10 10.52
CA SER A 165 3.78 -2.59 10.86
C SER A 165 3.70 -1.27 11.64
N VAL A 166 2.78 -0.38 11.25
CA VAL A 166 2.50 0.87 11.96
C VAL A 166 1.98 0.59 13.36
N ASN A 167 1.01 -0.32 13.50
CA ASN A 167 0.44 -0.70 14.80
C ASN A 167 1.52 -1.20 15.77
N SER A 168 2.39 -2.10 15.32
CA SER A 168 3.52 -2.60 16.11
C SER A 168 4.45 -1.47 16.55
N THR A 169 4.78 -0.56 15.63
CA THR A 169 5.70 0.57 15.89
C THR A 169 5.10 1.59 16.87
N TRP A 170 3.83 1.97 16.68
CA TRP A 170 3.12 2.89 17.57
C TRP A 170 2.80 2.29 18.93
N THR A 171 2.57 0.98 19.02
CA THR A 171 2.44 0.29 20.31
C THR A 171 3.72 0.39 21.13
N ARG A 172 4.89 0.27 20.49
CA ARG A 172 6.18 0.50 21.16
C ARG A 172 6.34 1.94 21.61
N SER A 173 6.00 2.90 20.74
CA SER A 173 6.01 4.32 21.07
C SER A 173 5.14 4.65 22.29
N LEU A 174 3.93 4.09 22.34
CA LEU A 174 3.03 4.18 23.50
C LEU A 174 3.70 3.63 24.77
N GLY A 175 4.37 2.48 24.66
CA GLY A 175 5.13 1.89 25.75
C GLY A 175 6.27 2.78 26.24
N ASP A 176 7.01 3.43 25.32
CA ASP A 176 8.11 4.33 25.69
C ASP A 176 7.60 5.57 26.44
N PHE A 177 6.53 6.21 25.94
CA PHE A 177 5.94 7.36 26.64
C PHE A 177 5.38 6.99 28.01
N ARG A 178 4.71 5.83 28.13
CA ARG A 178 4.24 5.35 29.44
C ARG A 178 5.41 5.07 30.39
N GLY A 179 6.48 4.45 29.90
CA GLY A 179 7.70 4.22 30.68
C GLY A 179 8.37 5.54 31.12
N ALA A 180 8.38 6.57 30.27
CA ALA A 180 8.87 7.90 30.65
C ALA A 180 8.04 8.50 31.79
N VAL A 181 6.70 8.42 31.73
CA VAL A 181 5.79 8.90 32.78
C VAL A 181 5.93 8.10 34.08
N GLU A 182 6.12 6.78 33.99
CA GLU A 182 6.33 5.92 35.16
C GLU A 182 7.60 6.30 35.93
N LEU A 183 8.67 6.68 35.23
CA LEU A 183 9.93 7.09 35.83
C LEU A 183 9.98 8.59 36.20
N ASN A 184 9.19 9.41 35.50
CA ASN A 184 9.06 10.84 35.75
C ASN A 184 7.60 11.29 35.59
N ALA A 185 6.84 11.22 36.68
CA ALA A 185 5.42 11.58 36.68
C ALA A 185 5.15 13.07 36.37
N ALA A 186 6.17 13.94 36.42
CA ALA A 186 6.06 15.34 36.04
C ALA A 186 6.08 15.56 34.51
N ASP A 187 6.40 14.53 33.71
CA ASP A 187 6.40 14.60 32.25
C ASP A 187 4.96 14.56 31.71
N THR A 188 4.31 15.72 31.73
CA THR A 188 2.94 15.90 31.21
C THR A 188 2.84 15.71 29.70
N ASP A 189 3.94 15.94 28.98
CA ASP A 189 4.00 15.83 27.53
C ASP A 189 4.00 14.36 27.11
N ALA A 190 4.83 13.52 27.76
CA ALA A 190 4.80 12.08 27.55
C ALA A 190 3.42 11.49 27.85
N LYS A 191 2.77 11.92 28.94
CA LYS A 191 1.41 11.49 29.26
C LYS A 191 0.42 11.86 28.15
N THR A 192 0.44 13.11 27.70
CA THR A 192 -0.43 13.60 26.63
C THR A 192 -0.18 12.86 25.31
N ASN A 193 1.08 12.56 25.00
CA ASN A 193 1.46 11.82 23.79
C ASN A 193 1.00 10.36 23.86
N ALA A 194 1.14 9.70 25.01
CA ALA A 194 0.63 8.35 25.24
C ALA A 194 -0.89 8.28 24.98
N ASP A 195 -1.67 9.20 25.56
CA ASP A 195 -3.12 9.25 25.39
C ASP A 195 -3.52 9.46 23.92
N ARG A 196 -2.81 10.35 23.20
CA ARG A 196 -3.03 10.59 21.77
C ARG A 196 -2.71 9.36 20.92
N ILE A 197 -1.58 8.70 21.16
CA ILE A 197 -1.18 7.52 20.39
C ILE A 197 -2.14 6.37 20.65
N GLU A 198 -2.63 6.21 21.88
CA GLU A 198 -3.63 5.20 22.18
C GLU A 198 -4.90 5.42 21.37
N GLU A 199 -5.38 6.65 21.24
CA GLU A 199 -6.54 6.95 20.39
C GLU A 199 -6.25 6.70 18.90
N LEU A 200 -5.07 7.09 18.40
CA LEU A 200 -4.67 6.81 17.02
C LEU A 200 -4.58 5.30 16.74
N LEU A 201 -4.11 4.49 17.70
CA LEU A 201 -4.10 3.03 17.60
C LEU A 201 -5.52 2.45 17.56
N ARG A 202 -6.46 2.99 18.36
CA ARG A 202 -7.87 2.58 18.30
C ARG A 202 -8.48 2.91 16.95
N GLN A 203 -8.23 4.10 16.40
CA GLN A 203 -8.71 4.48 15.08
C GLN A 203 -8.12 3.57 13.98
N LEU A 204 -6.80 3.38 13.98
CA LEU A 204 -6.10 2.53 13.00
C LEU A 204 -6.64 1.10 13.02
N ARG A 205 -6.94 0.56 14.21
CA ARG A 205 -7.57 -0.77 14.36
C ARG A 205 -8.94 -0.82 13.66
N ARG A 206 -9.83 0.14 13.91
CA ARG A 206 -11.15 0.18 13.26
C ARG A 206 -11.05 0.27 11.75
N GLU A 207 -10.15 1.11 11.24
CA GLU A 207 -9.91 1.25 9.80
C GLU A 207 -9.32 -0.03 9.20
N THR A 208 -8.47 -0.75 9.96
CA THR A 208 -7.89 -2.04 9.54
C THR A 208 -8.95 -3.12 9.48
N GLU A 209 -9.81 -3.23 10.49
CA GLU A 209 -10.94 -4.18 10.53
C GLU A 209 -11.89 -3.94 9.35
N SER A 210 -12.22 -2.68 9.05
CA SER A 210 -13.08 -2.34 7.90
C SER A 210 -12.44 -2.70 6.56
N LEU A 211 -11.12 -2.60 6.42
CA LEU A 211 -10.42 -3.01 5.20
C LEU A 211 -10.34 -4.54 5.09
N GLN A 212 -10.14 -5.25 6.20
CA GLN A 212 -10.16 -6.72 6.25
C GLN A 212 -11.53 -7.28 5.86
N GLU A 213 -12.61 -6.66 6.32
CA GLU A 213 -13.98 -7.00 5.93
C GLU A 213 -14.17 -6.83 4.42
N ALA A 214 -13.86 -5.64 3.89
CA ALA A 214 -13.99 -5.37 2.46
C ALA A 214 -13.16 -6.35 1.61
N GLN A 215 -11.93 -6.66 2.01
CA GLN A 215 -11.09 -7.63 1.33
C GLN A 215 -11.66 -9.06 1.40
N SER A 216 -12.22 -9.46 2.55
CA SER A 216 -12.88 -10.75 2.67
C SER A 216 -14.05 -10.86 1.69
N ASP A 217 -14.82 -9.78 1.51
CA ASP A 217 -15.94 -9.76 0.59
C ASP A 217 -15.48 -9.76 -0.87
N GLN A 218 -14.39 -9.05 -1.19
CA GLN A 218 -13.75 -9.16 -2.50
C GLN A 218 -13.36 -10.60 -2.83
N ARG A 219 -12.76 -11.34 -1.88
CA ARG A 219 -12.37 -12.75 -2.10
C ARG A 219 -13.58 -13.65 -2.33
N LYS A 220 -14.68 -13.44 -1.61
CA LYS A 220 -15.94 -14.17 -1.84
C LYS A 220 -16.51 -13.85 -3.23
N LYS A 221 -16.59 -12.57 -3.58
CA LYS A 221 -17.11 -12.12 -4.88
C LYS A 221 -16.25 -12.57 -6.05
N LEU A 222 -14.94 -12.64 -5.88
CA LEU A 222 -14.04 -13.17 -6.90
C LEU A 222 -14.40 -14.63 -7.27
N GLU A 223 -14.71 -15.46 -6.28
CA GLU A 223 -15.12 -16.85 -6.48
C GLU A 223 -16.54 -16.97 -7.08
N GLU A 224 -17.48 -16.15 -6.62
CA GLU A 224 -18.83 -16.08 -7.19
C GLU A 224 -18.80 -15.65 -8.66
N LEU A 225 -18.06 -14.60 -8.97
CA LEU A 225 -17.85 -14.08 -10.32
C LEU A 225 -17.19 -15.14 -11.21
N ARG A 226 -16.18 -15.86 -10.71
CA ARG A 226 -15.56 -16.97 -11.45
C ARG A 226 -16.59 -18.04 -11.84
N LYS A 227 -17.49 -18.41 -10.92
CA LYS A 227 -18.56 -19.38 -11.20
C LYS A 227 -19.54 -18.85 -12.24
N ALA A 228 -19.99 -17.61 -12.09
CA ALA A 228 -20.92 -16.97 -13.01
C ALA A 228 -20.34 -16.92 -14.44
N ILE A 229 -19.09 -16.45 -14.58
CA ILE A 229 -18.34 -16.43 -15.85
C ILE A 229 -18.29 -17.84 -16.46
N THR A 230 -17.89 -18.84 -15.66
CA THR A 230 -17.77 -20.24 -16.12
C THR A 230 -19.10 -20.80 -16.60
N GLU A 231 -20.20 -20.50 -15.91
CA GLU A 231 -21.54 -20.92 -16.31
C GLU A 231 -22.00 -20.24 -17.60
N LEU A 232 -21.71 -18.95 -17.78
CA LEU A 232 -22.06 -18.23 -19.01
C LEU A 232 -21.32 -18.79 -20.22
N ILE A 233 -20.02 -19.08 -20.07
CA ILE A 233 -19.20 -19.67 -21.14
C ILE A 233 -19.78 -20.99 -21.64
N LYS A 234 -20.31 -21.84 -20.75
CA LYS A 234 -20.94 -23.12 -21.15
C LYS A 234 -22.17 -22.96 -22.06
N ARG A 235 -22.76 -21.76 -22.10
CA ARG A 235 -23.98 -21.45 -22.87
C ARG A 235 -23.71 -20.70 -24.16
N ILE A 236 -22.52 -20.10 -24.30
CA ILE A 236 -22.09 -19.44 -25.53
C ILE A 236 -21.38 -20.47 -26.41
N PRO A 237 -21.73 -20.61 -27.70
CA PRO A 237 -21.02 -21.49 -28.61
C PRO A 237 -19.53 -21.13 -28.70
N PRO A 238 -18.60 -22.10 -28.74
CA PRO A 238 -17.17 -21.85 -28.74
C PRO A 238 -16.70 -20.88 -29.85
N GLU A 239 -17.32 -20.96 -31.03
CA GLU A 239 -17.04 -20.10 -32.18
C GLU A 239 -17.50 -18.65 -32.01
N LYS A 240 -18.32 -18.38 -30.98
CA LYS A 240 -18.80 -17.04 -30.61
C LYS A 240 -18.06 -16.46 -29.41
N LEU A 241 -17.24 -17.27 -28.71
CA LEU A 241 -16.48 -16.77 -27.57
C LEU A 241 -15.44 -15.74 -28.03
N PRO A 242 -15.23 -14.67 -27.24
CA PRO A 242 -14.19 -13.70 -27.54
C PRO A 242 -12.80 -14.35 -27.50
N GLU A 243 -11.89 -13.85 -28.32
CA GLU A 243 -10.48 -14.23 -28.26
C GLU A 243 -9.85 -13.73 -26.96
N GLY A 244 -9.02 -14.57 -26.35
CA GLY A 244 -8.33 -14.28 -25.11
C GLY A 244 -7.13 -13.37 -25.37
N GLU A 245 -6.93 -12.41 -24.48
CA GLU A 245 -5.67 -11.67 -24.39
C GLU A 245 -4.57 -12.68 -24.05
N GLY A 246 -3.61 -12.86 -24.97
CA GLY A 246 -2.58 -13.90 -24.94
C GLY A 246 -1.52 -13.77 -23.82
N ASP A 247 -1.84 -13.08 -22.73
CA ASP A 247 -0.98 -12.81 -21.58
C ASP A 247 -1.65 -13.23 -20.24
N GLY A 248 -2.69 -14.07 -20.30
CA GLY A 248 -3.33 -14.65 -19.12
C GLY A 248 -2.53 -15.81 -18.54
N ASP A 249 -2.36 -15.82 -17.21
CA ASP A 249 -1.94 -17.01 -16.46
C ASP A 249 -2.92 -18.17 -16.74
N GLU A 250 -2.47 -19.44 -16.69
CA GLU A 250 -3.34 -20.60 -16.96
C GLU A 250 -4.60 -20.64 -16.08
N ASP A 251 -4.54 -20.04 -14.87
CA ASP A 251 -5.66 -19.89 -13.93
C ASP A 251 -6.67 -18.77 -14.29
N ASP A 252 -6.35 -17.92 -15.28
CA ASP A 252 -7.20 -16.86 -15.83
C ASP A 252 -7.72 -17.21 -17.24
N ASP A 253 -7.40 -18.42 -17.71
CA ASP A 253 -7.84 -18.93 -19.00
C ASP A 253 -9.26 -19.47 -18.88
N PHE A 254 -10.22 -18.58 -19.11
CA PHE A 254 -11.63 -18.92 -19.21
C PHE A 254 -12.00 -19.58 -20.56
N GLY A 255 -11.05 -20.25 -21.22
CA GLY A 255 -11.27 -20.94 -22.50
C GLY A 255 -11.48 -19.99 -23.68
N GLN A 256 -11.03 -18.73 -23.56
CA GLN A 256 -11.04 -17.77 -24.66
C GLN A 256 -9.93 -18.14 -25.65
N GLY A 257 -10.23 -18.09 -26.96
CA GLY A 257 -9.25 -18.51 -27.98
C GLY A 257 -7.99 -17.67 -27.92
N LYS A 258 -6.81 -18.28 -27.67
CA LYS A 258 -5.55 -17.53 -27.57
C LYS A 258 -5.20 -16.90 -28.92
N LYS A 259 -4.98 -15.58 -28.96
CA LYS A 259 -4.35 -14.96 -30.12
C LYS A 259 -2.96 -15.57 -30.37
N PRO A 260 -2.57 -15.84 -31.63
CA PRO A 260 -1.18 -16.11 -31.96
C PRO A 260 -0.32 -14.97 -31.42
N ARG A 261 0.77 -15.30 -30.72
CA ARG A 261 1.70 -14.33 -30.14
C ARG A 261 2.25 -13.45 -31.28
N THR A 262 1.73 -12.24 -31.44
CA THR A 262 2.25 -11.29 -32.43
C THR A 262 3.67 -10.94 -32.00
N GLY A 263 4.64 -11.33 -32.83
CA GLY A 263 6.04 -11.00 -32.62
C GLY A 263 6.21 -9.48 -32.46
N SER A 264 7.10 -9.11 -31.54
CA SER A 264 7.58 -7.75 -31.27
C SER A 264 7.63 -6.88 -32.53
N GLY A 265 6.59 -6.08 -32.75
CA GLY A 265 6.43 -5.23 -33.91
C GLY A 265 5.66 -3.98 -33.51
N ASN A 266 6.37 -2.86 -33.53
CA ASN A 266 5.95 -1.48 -33.26
C ASN A 266 4.45 -1.22 -33.53
N GLN A 267 3.69 -0.80 -32.52
CA GLN A 267 2.32 -0.33 -32.68
C GLN A 267 2.30 1.00 -33.46
N PRO A 268 1.48 1.14 -34.52
CA PRO A 268 1.08 2.45 -35.02
C PRO A 268 0.14 3.11 -34.00
N SER A 269 0.34 4.39 -33.74
CA SER A 269 -0.57 5.21 -32.94
C SER A 269 -1.87 5.48 -33.70
N ASP A 270 -3.01 5.10 -33.14
CA ASP A 270 -4.32 5.54 -33.62
C ASP A 270 -4.54 7.00 -33.23
N GLU A 271 -4.54 7.88 -34.24
CA GLU A 271 -4.91 9.29 -34.11
C GLU A 271 -6.43 9.45 -34.04
N GLY A 272 -6.90 10.13 -32.99
CA GLY A 272 -8.01 11.07 -33.06
C GLY A 272 -9.41 10.50 -33.25
N ASN A 273 -9.96 9.84 -32.23
CA ASN A 273 -11.41 9.79 -32.03
C ASN A 273 -11.72 10.15 -30.58
N GLU A 274 -12.26 11.34 -30.36
CA GLU A 274 -12.73 11.78 -29.04
C GLU A 274 -14.02 11.01 -28.68
N GLY A 275 -13.84 9.81 -28.14
CA GLY A 275 -14.90 9.04 -27.50
C GLY A 275 -15.29 9.67 -26.16
N LYS A 276 -16.59 9.62 -25.81
CA LYS A 276 -17.03 9.93 -24.45
C LYS A 276 -16.47 8.86 -23.51
N MET A 277 -15.57 9.30 -22.63
CA MET A 277 -14.94 8.49 -21.59
C MET A 277 -16.01 7.81 -20.73
N THR A 278 -15.91 6.50 -20.57
CA THR A 278 -16.76 5.73 -19.64
C THR A 278 -16.37 6.05 -18.20
N ASP A 279 -17.30 5.90 -17.24
CA ASP A 279 -17.01 6.14 -15.81
C ASP A 279 -15.85 5.28 -15.29
N GLN A 280 -15.61 4.12 -15.91
CA GLN A 280 -14.52 3.21 -15.60
C GLN A 280 -13.17 3.69 -16.14
N GLU A 281 -13.14 4.25 -17.36
CA GLU A 281 -11.95 4.91 -17.91
C GLU A 281 -11.61 6.19 -17.14
N ALA A 282 -12.62 6.93 -16.70
CA ALA A 282 -12.42 8.09 -15.83
C ALA A 282 -11.79 7.69 -14.49
N ARG A 283 -12.20 6.54 -13.92
CA ARG A 283 -11.63 5.99 -12.67
C ARG A 283 -10.21 5.48 -12.86
N SER A 284 -9.94 4.74 -13.93
CA SER A 284 -8.57 4.31 -14.25
C SER A 284 -7.63 5.49 -14.51
N THR A 285 -8.14 6.54 -15.16
CA THR A 285 -7.40 7.78 -15.40
C THR A 285 -7.19 8.57 -14.11
N LEU A 286 -8.14 8.55 -13.18
CA LEU A 286 -7.99 9.17 -11.86
C LEU A 286 -6.97 8.42 -10.98
N GLU A 287 -6.92 7.09 -11.05
CA GLU A 287 -5.91 6.27 -10.35
C GLU A 287 -4.50 6.55 -10.90
N SER A 288 -4.35 6.63 -12.23
CA SER A 288 -3.07 6.98 -12.85
C SER A 288 -2.65 8.44 -12.58
N LEU A 289 -3.61 9.38 -12.54
CA LEU A 289 -3.37 10.76 -12.12
C LEU A 289 -3.02 10.86 -10.64
N ARG A 290 -3.62 10.04 -9.75
CA ARG A 290 -3.23 9.96 -8.33
C ARG A 290 -1.77 9.54 -8.17
N ASP A 291 -1.33 8.56 -8.96
CA ASP A 291 0.07 8.13 -8.99
C ASP A 291 1.02 9.20 -9.56
N GLU A 292 0.56 10.00 -10.53
CA GLU A 292 1.36 11.07 -11.13
C GLU A 292 1.45 12.33 -10.24
N PHE A 293 0.33 12.75 -9.63
CA PHE A 293 0.28 13.87 -8.69
C PHE A 293 0.92 13.52 -7.34
N GLY A 294 0.85 12.26 -6.90
CA GLY A 294 1.52 11.77 -5.70
C GLY A 294 3.05 11.81 -5.80
N ARG A 295 3.60 11.66 -7.01
CA ARG A 295 5.06 11.79 -7.25
C ARG A 295 5.51 13.23 -7.50
N LYS A 296 4.67 14.10 -8.07
CA LYS A 296 5.07 15.48 -8.46
C LYS A 296 4.80 16.57 -7.41
N MET A 297 4.16 16.27 -6.27
CA MET A 297 3.98 17.21 -5.17
C MET A 297 4.91 16.94 -3.97
N SER A 298 6.17 16.55 -4.24
CA SER A 298 7.26 16.84 -3.30
C SER A 298 7.76 18.26 -3.59
N THR A 299 7.44 19.16 -2.67
CA THR A 299 7.83 20.58 -2.68
C THR A 299 9.34 20.77 -2.83
N THR A 300 9.78 21.31 -3.97
CA THR A 300 10.92 22.25 -4.01
C THR A 300 10.60 23.36 -5.01
N GLY A 301 9.80 24.33 -4.56
CA GLY A 301 9.95 25.69 -5.05
C GLY A 301 11.19 26.30 -4.40
N GLY A 302 12.12 26.80 -5.22
CA GLY A 302 13.15 27.74 -4.77
C GLY A 302 14.60 27.30 -4.93
N LYS A 303 15.11 27.29 -6.17
CA LYS A 303 16.34 28.03 -6.54
C LYS A 303 16.52 27.96 -8.06
N GLY A 304 16.08 29.02 -8.72
CA GLY A 304 16.48 29.29 -10.09
C GLY A 304 17.95 29.68 -10.15
N GLY A 305 18.61 29.21 -11.21
CA GLY A 305 19.64 29.94 -11.94
C GLY A 305 21.05 29.96 -11.36
N GLN A 306 21.90 29.05 -11.85
CA GLN A 306 23.29 29.41 -12.15
C GLN A 306 23.87 28.53 -13.27
N GLY A 307 23.78 29.04 -14.50
CA GLY A 307 24.59 28.65 -15.65
C GLY A 307 25.12 29.94 -16.27
N GLY A 308 26.44 30.10 -16.29
CA GLY A 308 27.11 31.33 -16.68
C GLY A 308 27.27 31.49 -18.20
N ALA A 309 27.34 32.77 -18.62
CA ALA A 309 28.32 33.37 -19.54
C ALA A 309 27.67 34.47 -20.39
N GLY A 310 28.19 35.70 -20.28
CA GLY A 310 27.89 36.81 -21.21
C GLY A 310 27.91 38.21 -20.58
N LYS A 311 29.08 38.81 -20.41
CA LYS A 311 29.29 40.28 -20.39
C LYS A 311 29.51 40.76 -21.84
N PRO A 312 29.47 42.07 -22.21
CA PRO A 312 29.56 43.27 -21.36
C PRO A 312 28.60 44.44 -21.75
N GLY A 313 28.60 45.52 -20.95
CA GLY A 313 28.08 46.83 -21.38
C GLY A 313 27.77 47.78 -20.23
N ASP A 314 28.55 48.86 -20.12
CA ASP A 314 28.52 49.91 -19.09
C ASP A 314 27.16 50.59 -18.83
N ARG A 315 26.91 51.01 -17.58
CA ARG A 315 26.81 52.44 -17.19
C ARG A 315 26.53 52.66 -15.70
N LYS A 316 27.36 53.56 -15.15
CA LYS A 316 27.30 54.35 -13.90
C LYS A 316 25.92 54.59 -13.26
N GLY A 317 25.88 54.58 -11.92
CA GLY A 317 25.29 55.70 -11.16
C GLY A 317 24.50 55.39 -9.89
N LYS A 318 25.10 55.78 -8.74
CA LYS A 318 24.54 56.32 -7.48
C LYS A 318 23.83 55.42 -6.44
N ASP A 319 24.53 55.24 -5.32
CA ASP A 319 24.23 55.64 -3.93
C ASP A 319 22.77 56.03 -3.59
N TYR A 320 22.15 55.32 -2.65
CA TYR A 320 22.06 55.64 -1.21
C TYR A 320 21.78 54.37 -0.41
#